data_AF-A0A6P1DBT3-F1
#
_entry.id   AF-A0A6P1DBT3-F1
#
_cell.length_a   1.000
_cell.length_b   1.000
_cell.length_c   1.000
_cell.angle_alpha   90.00
_cell.angle_beta   90.00
_cell.angle_gamma   90.00
#
_symmetry.space_group_name_H-M   'P 1'
#
loop_
_entity.id
_entity.type
_entity.pdbx_description
1 polymer ?
#
loop_
_entity_poly.entity_id
_entity_poly.type
_entity_poly.pdbx_seq_one_letter_code
_entity_poly.pdbx_strand_id
1 'polypeptide(L)' 'MPDPDDERVPAPQGTAAGMPYEWRRPTWARVKARVWNPDDRRLFTPKAFGWGYDLNLHRLVHWRRR' A
#
# COMPACT_ATOMS: atom_id res chain seq x y z
N MET A 1 1.95 -7.51 16.90
CA MET A 1 1.05 -8.26 16.02
C MET A 1 0.91 -7.46 14.74
N PRO A 2 1.33 -7.96 13.57
CA PRO A 2 0.95 -7.33 12.29
C PRO A 2 -0.58 -7.34 12.19
N ASP A 3 -1.17 -6.27 11.63
CA ASP A 3 -2.61 -6.24 11.41
C ASP A 3 -3.02 -7.40 10.49
N PRO A 4 -4.20 -8.01 10.64
CA PRO A 4 -4.69 -9.01 9.70
C PRO A 4 -4.79 -8.48 8.25
N ASP A 5 -4.79 -7.15 8.08
CA ASP A 5 -4.75 -6.49 6.78
C ASP A 5 -3.32 -6.44 6.17
N ASP A 6 -2.24 -6.56 6.97
CA ASP A 6 -0.85 -6.72 6.48
C ASP A 6 -0.65 -8.03 5.72
N GLU A 7 -1.52 -9.02 5.90
CA GLU A 7 -1.40 -10.32 5.22
C GLU A 7 -1.92 -10.25 3.77
N ARG A 8 -2.82 -9.30 3.46
CA ARG A 8 -3.41 -9.12 2.12
C ARG A 8 -2.58 -8.23 1.22
N VAL A 9 -1.83 -7.29 1.79
CA VAL A 9 -0.87 -6.47 1.05
C VAL A 9 0.51 -7.01 1.35
N PRO A 10 1.23 -7.59 0.37
CA PRO A 10 2.54 -8.17 0.64
C PRO A 10 3.43 -7.13 1.30
N ALA A 11 4.01 -7.52 2.45
CA ALA A 11 4.92 -6.69 3.21
C ALA A 11 6.02 -6.13 2.28
N PRO A 12 6.39 -4.85 2.44
CA PRO A 12 7.46 -4.26 1.65
C PRO A 12 8.76 -5.04 1.88
N GLN A 13 9.65 -5.06 0.88
CA GLN A 13 10.95 -5.74 0.96
C GLN A 13 11.78 -5.37 2.19
N GLY A 14 11.64 -4.14 2.67
CA GLY A 14 12.28 -3.68 3.90
C GLY A 14 12.01 -2.20 4.13
N THR A 15 12.65 -1.64 5.15
CA THR A 15 12.61 -0.21 5.47
C THR A 15 13.99 0.41 5.28
N ALA A 16 14.08 1.45 4.46
CA ALA A 16 15.26 2.30 4.32
C ALA A 16 14.98 3.65 5.00
N ALA A 17 15.86 4.06 5.93
CA ALA A 17 15.73 5.30 6.71
C ALA A 17 14.36 5.48 7.40
N GLY A 18 13.78 4.38 7.92
CA GLY A 18 12.47 4.38 8.59
C GLY A 18 11.26 4.39 7.64
N MET A 19 11.46 4.41 6.33
CA MET A 19 10.39 4.32 5.32
C MET A 19 10.45 3.00 4.55
N PRO A 20 9.30 2.39 4.22
CA PRO A 20 9.27 1.16 3.44
C PRO A 20 9.80 1.40 2.03
N TYR A 21 10.60 0.47 1.52
CA TYR A 21 11.19 0.53 0.19
C TYR A 21 10.89 -0.77 -0.57
N GLU A 22 10.58 -0.66 -1.86
CA GLU A 22 10.37 -1.79 -2.77
C GLU A 22 11.17 -1.63 -4.09
N TRP A 23 12.25 -2.41 -4.30
CA TRP A 23 13.08 -2.39 -5.54
C TRP A 23 12.60 -3.42 -6.58
N ARG A 24 11.59 -4.22 -6.25
CA ARG A 24 11.08 -5.26 -7.13
C ARG A 24 10.29 -4.63 -8.26
N ARG A 25 10.41 -5.20 -9.47
CA ARG A 25 9.66 -4.73 -10.62
C ARG A 25 8.17 -4.63 -10.27
N PRO A 26 7.55 -3.44 -10.36
CA PRO A 26 6.14 -3.28 -10.08
C PRO A 26 5.36 -4.07 -11.12
N THR A 27 4.49 -4.97 -10.66
CA THR A 27 3.52 -5.60 -11.53
C THR A 27 2.29 -4.70 -11.60
N TRP A 28 1.71 -4.51 -12.78
CA TRP A 28 0.47 -3.72 -12.93
C TRP A 28 -0.65 -4.19 -12.00
N ALA A 29 -0.76 -5.49 -11.76
CA ALA A 29 -1.69 -6.07 -10.79
C ALA A 29 -1.44 -5.57 -9.35
N ARG A 30 -0.17 -5.49 -8.93
CA ARG A 30 0.24 -4.98 -7.61
C ARG A 30 0.02 -3.48 -7.46
N VAL A 31 0.34 -2.71 -8.50
CA VAL A 31 0.09 -1.26 -8.53
C VAL A 31 -1.40 -1.00 -8.38
N LYS A 32 -2.24 -1.67 -9.17
CA LYS A 32 -3.70 -1.54 -9.08
C LYS A 32 -4.21 -1.93 -7.69
N ALA A 33 -3.72 -3.02 -7.13
CA ALA A 33 -4.09 -3.47 -5.78
C ALA A 33 -3.56 -2.58 -4.64
N ARG A 34 -2.59 -1.69 -4.87
CA ARG A 34 -2.08 -0.74 -3.85
C ARG A 34 -2.69 0.66 -3.97
N VAL A 35 -2.97 1.09 -5.19
CA VAL A 35 -3.59 2.39 -5.51
C VAL A 35 -5.11 2.33 -5.39
N TRP A 36 -5.74 1.20 -5.74
CA TRP A 36 -7.20 1.04 -5.75
C TRP A 36 -7.60 -0.29 -5.10
N ASN A 37 -7.69 -0.28 -3.77
CA ASN A 37 -8.16 -1.44 -3.00
C ASN A 37 -9.35 -1.07 -2.12
N PRO A 38 -10.57 -1.53 -2.47
CA PRO A 38 -11.75 -1.28 -1.65
C PRO A 38 -11.73 -2.02 -0.30
N ASP A 39 -11.02 -3.14 -0.23
CA ASP A 39 -10.97 -4.00 0.96
C ASP A 39 -9.88 -3.56 1.96
N ASP A 40 -8.98 -2.65 1.55
CA ASP A 40 -7.95 -2.10 2.42
C ASP A 40 -8.42 -0.80 3.09
N ARG A 41 -8.43 -0.81 4.41
CA ARG A 41 -8.83 0.34 5.24
C ARG A 41 -7.69 1.34 5.45
N ARG A 42 -6.44 1.00 5.10
CA ARG A 42 -5.28 1.89 5.22
C ARG A 42 -5.31 2.97 4.13
N LEU A 43 -5.13 4.22 4.53
CA LEU A 43 -4.96 5.35 3.61
C LEU A 43 -3.57 5.33 2.97
N PHE A 44 -2.55 5.00 3.78
CA PHE A 44 -1.15 4.89 3.36
C PHE A 44 -0.79 3.42 3.16
N THR A 45 -0.48 3.04 1.94
CA THR A 45 0.01 1.71 1.58
C THR A 45 1.49 1.79 1.22
N PRO A 46 2.31 0.74 1.44
CA PRO A 46 3.70 0.74 0.97
C PRO A 46 3.75 0.85 -0.56
N LYS A 47 4.70 1.61 -1.12
CA LYS A 47 4.77 1.83 -2.57
C LYS A 47 4.90 0.54 -3.37
N ALA A 48 4.27 0.47 -4.54
CA ALA A 48 4.45 -0.64 -5.49
C ALA A 48 5.91 -0.78 -5.97
N PHE A 49 6.61 0.34 -6.07
CA PHE A 49 8.02 0.45 -6.44
C PHE A 49 8.58 1.78 -5.93
N GLY A 50 9.82 1.78 -5.47
CA GLY A 50 10.51 2.97 -4.96
C GLY A 50 10.45 3.10 -3.45
N TRP A 51 10.67 4.33 -2.97
CA TRP A 51 10.84 4.66 -1.54
C TRP A 51 9.64 5.41 -0.97
N GLY A 52 8.97 4.84 0.04
CA GLY A 52 7.91 5.47 0.82
C GLY A 52 6.52 4.86 0.63
N TYR A 53 5.47 5.67 0.85
CA TYR A 53 4.08 5.23 0.83
C TYR A 53 3.33 5.66 -0.45
N ASP A 54 2.49 4.80 -0.98
CA ASP A 54 1.41 5.09 -1.92
C ASP A 54 0.13 5.44 -1.14
N LEU A 55 -0.85 5.99 -1.86
CA LEU A 55 -2.13 6.38 -1.30
C LEU A 55 -3.24 5.50 -1.89
N ASN A 56 -4.06 4.91 -1.04
CA ASN A 56 -5.25 4.18 -1.48
C ASN A 56 -6.32 5.19 -1.90
N LEU A 57 -6.43 5.42 -3.21
CA LEU A 57 -7.36 6.39 -3.80
C LEU A 57 -8.82 6.01 -3.57
N HIS A 58 -9.14 4.72 -3.53
CA HIS A 58 -10.50 4.27 -3.20
C HIS A 58 -10.87 4.75 -1.80
N ARG A 59 -9.98 4.52 -0.82
CA ARG A 59 -10.19 5.01 0.54
C ARG A 59 -10.23 6.53 0.59
N LEU A 60 -9.35 7.24 -0.14
CA LEU A 60 -9.36 8.71 -0.18
C LEU A 60 -10.72 9.26 -0.66
N VAL A 61 -11.26 8.69 -1.74
CA VAL A 61 -12.56 9.11 -2.32
C VAL A 61 -13.71 8.75 -1.38
N HIS A 62 -13.68 7.57 -0.75
CA HIS A 62 -14.74 7.11 0.15
C HIS A 62 -14.61 7.63 1.59
N TRP A 63 -13.45 8.16 1.99
CA TRP A 63 -13.21 8.68 3.36
C TRP A 63 -14.09 9.90 3.66
N ARG A 64 -14.44 10.68 2.64
CA ARG A 64 -15.29 11.88 2.75
C ARG A 64 -16.79 11.58 2.92
N ARG A 65 -17.20 10.31 2.92
CA ARG A 65 -18.60 9.88 3.16
C ARG A 65 -18.85 9.36 4.58
N ARG A 66 -18.04 9.75 5.55
CA ARG A 66 -18.22 9.39 6.96
C ARG A 66 -18.66 10.57 7.80
#